data_AF-A0A2S9D226-F1
#
_entry.id   AF-A0A2S9D226-F1
#
_cell.length_a   1.000
_cell.length_b   1.000
_cell.length_c   1.000
_cell.angle_alpha   90.00
_cell.angle_beta   90.00
_cell.angle_gamma   90.00
#
_symmetry.space_group_name_H-M   'P 1'
#
loop_
_entity.id
_entity.type
_entity.pdbx_description
1 polymer ?
#
loop_
_entity_poly.entity_id
_entity_poly.type
_entity_poly.pdbx_seq_one_letter_code
_entity_poly.pdbx_strand_id
1 'polypeptide(L)'
;MKTKNLLLSLLCSGLAFGQVTIKEKKIIINTDSDAISFETVIEYFKKDSSKNNYDIFAINSKGYSISLKKDATMQPVLQIDKAKSDSLQKSSTEEKIGEITFKRNTELTITVNTTDKDPKERVYKIKTQTDWRWTTTFGANAIFYTNRNKFISQTDSGLQKVTEVQSNKTMELMPTVMFNFMDYQDTISYGFTGGLGINFEEIAVFVGPSIGIGQNIILTAGVGVHKQTIPNSNYSVGQTIDSSVTNDNLNESQYRVNPFIGISFRLDKNPFKK
;
A
#
# COMPACT_ATOMS: atom_id res chain seq x y z
N MET A 1 -11.99 -28.98 -15.47
CA MET A 1 -12.03 -28.46 -16.86
C MET A 1 -11.84 -26.95 -16.80
N LYS A 2 -11.04 -26.39 -17.72
CA LYS A 2 -10.45 -25.04 -17.65
C LYS A 2 -11.49 -23.93 -17.86
N THR A 3 -11.39 -22.86 -17.09
CA THR A 3 -11.84 -21.53 -17.54
C THR A 3 -10.72 -20.52 -17.26
N LYS A 4 -10.04 -20.13 -18.35
CA LYS A 4 -9.05 -19.05 -18.37
C LYS A 4 -9.81 -17.73 -18.29
N ASN A 5 -9.56 -16.92 -17.26
CA ASN A 5 -9.99 -15.53 -17.28
C ASN A 5 -9.02 -14.74 -18.17
N LEU A 6 -9.56 -14.29 -19.30
CA LEU A 6 -8.89 -13.45 -20.28
C LEU A 6 -8.71 -12.06 -19.66
N LEU A 7 -7.45 -11.71 -19.38
CA LEU A 7 -7.04 -10.34 -19.11
C LEU A 7 -7.19 -9.59 -20.45
N LEU A 8 -8.22 -8.76 -20.59
CA LEU A 8 -8.38 -7.94 -21.78
C LEU A 8 -7.51 -6.69 -21.62
N SER A 9 -6.26 -6.78 -22.09
CA SER A 9 -5.43 -5.61 -22.36
C SER A 9 -6.02 -4.87 -23.57
N LEU A 10 -6.92 -3.92 -23.33
CA LEU A 10 -7.41 -3.00 -24.36
C LEU A 10 -6.37 -1.90 -24.59
N LEU A 11 -5.29 -2.27 -25.28
CA LEU A 11 -4.45 -1.30 -25.97
C LEU A 11 -5.18 -0.89 -27.26
N CYS A 12 -5.42 0.41 -27.42
CA CYS A 12 -5.77 1.09 -28.68
C CYS A 12 -7.23 1.02 -29.22
N SER A 13 -8.26 0.79 -28.42
CA SER A 13 -9.64 1.12 -28.84
C SER A 13 -10.31 2.02 -27.82
N GLY A 14 -10.80 3.17 -28.26
CA GLY A 14 -11.38 4.20 -27.40
C GLY A 14 -12.49 3.63 -26.53
N LEU A 15 -12.47 3.96 -25.23
CA LEU A 15 -13.55 3.63 -24.33
C LEU A 15 -14.64 4.70 -24.54
N ALA A 16 -15.71 4.31 -25.22
CA ALA A 16 -16.92 5.13 -25.32
C ALA A 16 -17.89 4.67 -24.23
N PHE A 17 -18.05 5.50 -23.20
CA PHE A 17 -19.18 5.42 -22.28
C PHE A 17 -20.17 6.50 -22.73
N GLY A 18 -21.47 6.21 -22.83
CA GLY A 18 -22.46 7.09 -23.50
C GLY A 18 -22.42 8.58 -23.11
N GLN A 19 -21.95 8.90 -21.90
CA GLN A 19 -21.73 10.26 -21.38
C GLN A 19 -20.31 10.83 -21.54
N VAL A 20 -19.27 9.99 -21.53
CA VAL A 20 -17.86 10.42 -21.59
C VAL A 20 -17.08 9.46 -22.49
N THR A 21 -16.52 9.99 -23.56
CA THR A 21 -15.64 9.24 -24.46
C THR A 21 -14.20 9.64 -24.24
N ILE A 22 -13.33 8.66 -24.00
CA ILE A 22 -11.89 8.88 -23.87
C ILE A 22 -11.22 8.22 -25.07
N LYS A 23 -10.64 9.05 -25.94
CA LYS A 23 -9.96 8.59 -27.15
C LYS A 23 -8.67 9.35 -27.33
N GLU A 24 -7.56 8.61 -27.43
CA GLU A 24 -6.23 9.17 -27.63
C GLU A 24 -5.90 10.21 -26.54
N LYS A 25 -5.88 11.51 -26.90
CA LYS A 25 -5.64 12.65 -26.01
C LYS A 25 -6.86 13.54 -25.84
N LYS A 26 -8.06 13.00 -26.08
CA LYS A 26 -9.32 13.73 -25.94
C LYS A 26 -10.21 13.10 -24.87
N ILE A 27 -10.76 13.93 -24.02
CA ILE A 27 -11.89 13.62 -23.14
C ILE A 27 -13.09 14.37 -23.71
N ILE A 28 -14.09 13.65 -24.20
CA ILE A 28 -15.27 14.22 -24.83
C ILE A 28 -16.46 13.97 -23.91
N ILE A 29 -17.10 15.04 -23.47
CA ILE A 29 -18.28 15.01 -22.59
C ILE A 29 -19.52 15.30 -23.44
N ASN A 30 -20.54 14.45 -23.31
CA ASN A 30 -21.86 14.70 -23.88
C ASN A 30 -22.73 15.43 -22.84
N THR A 31 -22.97 16.74 -23.01
CA THR A 31 -23.74 17.54 -22.05
C THR A 31 -25.21 17.18 -22.01
N ASP A 32 -25.74 16.59 -23.08
CA ASP A 32 -27.13 16.13 -23.20
C ASP A 32 -27.35 14.74 -22.61
N SER A 33 -26.35 14.15 -21.96
CA SER A 33 -26.53 12.87 -21.29
C SER A 33 -27.53 12.97 -20.15
N ASP A 34 -28.37 11.94 -20.02
CA ASP A 34 -29.28 11.75 -18.89
C ASP A 34 -28.55 11.27 -17.62
N ALA A 35 -27.26 10.93 -17.71
CA ALA A 35 -26.47 10.49 -16.57
C ALA A 35 -26.20 11.65 -15.59
N ILE A 36 -26.62 11.46 -14.33
CA ILE A 36 -26.42 12.45 -13.25
C ILE A 36 -24.99 12.40 -12.72
N SER A 37 -24.37 11.21 -12.68
CA SER A 37 -22.99 11.03 -12.25
C SER A 37 -22.30 9.91 -13.00
N PHE A 38 -20.99 10.05 -13.21
CA PHE A 38 -20.16 8.97 -13.75
C PHE A 38 -18.74 9.06 -13.24
N GLU A 39 -18.15 7.89 -12.99
CA GLU A 39 -16.77 7.77 -12.52
C GLU A 39 -16.01 6.78 -13.40
N THR A 40 -14.78 7.13 -13.78
CA THR A 40 -13.88 6.24 -14.52
C THR A 40 -12.41 6.47 -14.14
N VAL A 41 -11.59 5.46 -14.44
CA VAL A 41 -10.16 5.46 -14.16
C VAL A 41 -9.38 5.36 -15.47
N ILE A 42 -8.37 6.21 -15.63
CA ILE A 42 -7.42 6.17 -16.74
C ILE A 42 -6.02 5.76 -16.25
N GLU A 43 -5.26 5.14 -17.15
CA GLU A 43 -3.87 4.75 -16.91
C GLU A 43 -2.96 5.99 -16.82
N TYR A 44 -1.95 5.95 -15.95
CA TYR A 44 -0.90 6.96 -15.87
C TYR A 44 0.40 6.46 -16.51
N PHE A 45 0.87 7.13 -17.55
CA PHE A 45 2.09 6.79 -18.28
C PHE A 45 3.32 7.48 -17.66
N LYS A 46 4.00 6.81 -16.72
CA LYS A 46 5.19 7.36 -16.04
C LYS A 46 6.35 7.66 -17.00
N LYS A 47 6.60 6.76 -17.96
CA LYS A 47 7.75 6.82 -18.88
C LYS A 47 7.55 7.80 -20.04
N ASP A 48 6.33 8.23 -20.29
CA ASP A 48 5.97 9.11 -21.40
C ASP A 48 4.91 10.11 -20.92
N SER A 49 5.37 11.19 -20.29
CA SER A 49 4.49 12.22 -19.73
C SER A 49 3.61 12.89 -20.78
N SER A 50 4.02 12.86 -22.06
CA SER A 50 3.25 13.42 -23.18
C SER A 50 1.93 12.68 -23.41
N LYS A 51 1.83 11.42 -22.98
CA LYS A 51 0.61 10.60 -23.04
C LYS A 51 -0.40 10.91 -21.94
N ASN A 52 0.00 11.69 -20.93
CA ASN A 52 -0.90 12.08 -19.83
C ASN A 52 -1.59 13.44 -20.06
N ASN A 53 -1.39 14.05 -21.23
CA ASN A 53 -2.01 15.32 -21.61
C ASN A 53 -3.29 15.06 -22.40
N TYR A 54 -4.40 15.64 -21.94
CA TYR A 54 -5.70 15.50 -22.55
C TYR A 54 -6.34 16.88 -22.78
N ASP A 55 -6.86 17.06 -23.98
CA ASP A 55 -7.78 18.14 -24.30
C ASP A 55 -9.20 17.70 -23.90
N ILE A 56 -9.94 18.60 -23.26
CA ILE A 56 -11.31 18.36 -22.80
C ILE A 56 -12.26 19.06 -23.75
N PHE A 57 -13.21 18.32 -24.30
CA PHE A 57 -14.23 18.78 -25.23
C PHE A 57 -15.62 18.57 -24.65
N ALA A 58 -16.53 19.50 -24.92
CA ALA A 58 -17.95 19.31 -24.70
C ALA A 58 -18.69 19.28 -26.04
N ILE A 59 -19.62 18.34 -26.17
CA ILE A 59 -20.62 18.30 -27.22
C ILE A 59 -21.84 19.07 -26.71
N ASN A 60 -22.44 19.93 -27.53
CA ASN A 60 -23.69 20.67 -27.22
C ASN A 60 -23.60 21.54 -25.95
N SER A 61 -22.51 22.29 -25.80
CA SER A 61 -22.25 23.19 -24.66
C SER A 61 -23.23 24.37 -24.49
N LYS A 62 -23.99 24.73 -25.54
CA LYS A 62 -24.91 25.88 -25.51
C LYS A 62 -26.05 25.64 -24.51
N GLY A 63 -26.22 26.54 -23.54
CA GLY A 63 -27.24 26.43 -22.49
C GLY A 63 -26.79 25.66 -21.23
N TYR A 64 -25.49 25.37 -21.12
CA TYR A 64 -24.88 24.75 -19.95
C TYR A 64 -23.71 25.57 -19.42
N SER A 65 -23.54 25.59 -18.10
CA SER A 65 -22.31 26.05 -17.44
C SER A 65 -21.46 24.85 -17.07
N ILE A 66 -20.19 24.84 -17.49
CA ILE A 66 -19.26 23.75 -17.22
C ILE A 66 -18.13 24.26 -16.34
N SER A 67 -17.86 23.59 -15.23
CA SER A 67 -16.72 23.88 -14.35
C SER A 67 -15.81 22.67 -14.23
N LEU A 68 -14.50 22.94 -14.19
CA LEU A 68 -13.46 21.93 -14.06
C LEU A 68 -12.75 22.14 -12.72
N LYS A 69 -12.79 21.13 -11.86
CA LYS A 69 -12.05 21.13 -10.60
C LYS A 69 -11.00 20.03 -10.63
N LYS A 70 -9.76 20.41 -10.31
CA LYS A 70 -8.62 19.50 -10.20
C LYS A 70 -8.23 19.39 -8.73
N ASP A 71 -8.53 18.25 -8.13
CA ASP A 71 -8.12 17.95 -6.76
C ASP A 71 -7.11 16.79 -6.78
N ALA A 72 -6.01 16.97 -6.06
CA ALA A 72 -4.98 15.94 -5.86
C ALA A 72 -5.17 15.32 -4.46
N THR A 73 -6.33 14.73 -4.20
CA THR A 73 -6.59 14.03 -2.94
C THR A 73 -6.39 12.54 -3.12
N MET A 74 -5.54 11.94 -2.27
CA MET A 74 -5.39 10.48 -2.17
C MET A 74 -6.74 9.84 -1.84
N GLN A 75 -7.22 8.97 -2.71
CA GLN A 75 -8.47 8.24 -2.49
C GLN A 75 -8.21 6.75 -2.18
N PRO A 76 -9.06 6.12 -1.34
CA PRO A 76 -9.06 4.68 -1.13
C PRO A 76 -9.59 3.92 -2.36
N VAL A 77 -9.23 2.63 -2.46
CA VAL A 77 -9.37 1.78 -3.65
C VAL A 77 -10.77 1.14 -3.79
N LEU A 78 -11.36 1.32 -4.99
CA LEU A 78 -12.43 0.56 -5.72
C LEU A 78 -13.89 0.51 -5.22
N GLN A 79 -14.83 0.95 -6.08
CA GLN A 79 -16.02 0.18 -6.50
C GLN A 79 -16.27 0.42 -8.00
N ILE A 80 -16.38 -0.65 -8.80
CA ILE A 80 -16.74 -0.59 -10.23
C ILE A 80 -18.17 -1.08 -10.35
N ASP A 81 -19.11 -0.16 -10.54
CA ASP A 81 -20.44 -0.51 -11.00
C ASP A 81 -20.44 -0.64 -12.53
N LYS A 82 -20.92 -1.79 -13.01
CA LYS A 82 -21.14 -2.06 -14.43
C LYS A 82 -22.46 -1.41 -14.85
N ALA A 83 -22.45 -0.61 -15.92
CA ALA A 83 -23.66 -0.19 -16.61
C ALA A 83 -23.56 -0.43 -18.12
N LYS A 84 -24.70 -0.80 -18.70
CA LYS A 84 -24.94 -1.31 -20.05
C LYS A 84 -24.62 -0.30 -21.16
N SER A 85 -24.18 -0.85 -22.28
CA SER A 85 -23.86 -0.19 -23.54
C SER A 85 -25.12 -0.06 -24.41
N ASP A 86 -25.41 1.16 -24.89
CA ASP A 86 -26.16 1.42 -26.12
C ASP A 86 -25.41 2.48 -26.94
N SER A 87 -25.33 2.25 -28.25
CA SER A 87 -24.58 3.08 -29.20
C SER A 87 -25.49 4.11 -29.88
N LEU A 88 -25.05 5.36 -29.90
CA LEU A 88 -25.64 6.41 -30.74
C LEU A 88 -24.53 7.25 -31.35
N GLN A 89 -24.50 7.25 -32.69
CA GLN A 89 -23.64 8.08 -33.52
C GLN A 89 -24.47 9.27 -34.00
N LYS A 90 -24.11 10.50 -33.61
CA LYS A 90 -24.59 11.72 -34.28
C LYS A 90 -23.52 12.79 -34.23
N SER A 91 -23.26 13.33 -35.42
CA SER A 91 -22.42 14.51 -35.68
C SER A 91 -22.88 15.67 -34.80
N SER A 92 -21.97 16.12 -33.94
CA SER A 92 -22.15 17.28 -33.07
C SER A 92 -20.87 18.11 -33.09
N THR A 93 -21.00 19.42 -32.87
CA THR A 93 -19.87 20.35 -32.89
C THR A 93 -19.11 20.23 -31.57
N GLU A 94 -17.90 19.64 -31.60
CA GLU A 94 -17.00 19.54 -30.45
C GLU A 94 -16.43 20.94 -30.13
N GLU A 95 -16.63 21.44 -28.92
CA GLU A 95 -15.99 22.67 -28.42
C GLU A 95 -14.91 22.32 -27.39
N LYS A 96 -13.68 22.82 -27.55
CA LYS A 96 -12.61 22.64 -26.55
C LYS A 96 -12.90 23.55 -25.34
N ILE A 97 -13.10 22.95 -24.18
CA ILE A 97 -13.45 23.65 -22.93
C ILE A 97 -12.29 23.70 -21.93
N GLY A 98 -11.21 22.96 -22.18
CA GLY A 98 -10.03 23.00 -21.32
C GLY A 98 -8.97 21.98 -21.73
N GLU A 99 -7.92 21.93 -20.93
CA GLU A 99 -6.85 20.95 -21.03
C GLU A 99 -6.40 20.51 -19.65
N ILE A 100 -5.95 19.27 -19.55
CA ILE A 100 -5.42 18.72 -18.31
C ILE A 100 -4.22 17.82 -18.59
N THR A 101 -3.17 18.04 -17.81
CA THR A 101 -2.12 17.04 -17.61
C THR A 101 -2.44 16.26 -16.34
N PHE A 102 -2.77 14.98 -16.50
CA PHE A 102 -2.92 14.08 -15.37
C PHE A 102 -1.56 13.76 -14.77
N LYS A 103 -1.44 13.96 -13.46
CA LYS A 103 -0.35 13.40 -12.66
C LYS A 103 -0.85 12.10 -12.02
N ARG A 104 0.03 11.37 -11.32
CA ARG A 104 -0.41 10.28 -10.44
C ARG A 104 -1.42 10.81 -9.42
N ASN A 105 -2.44 10.02 -9.10
CA ASN A 105 -3.47 10.32 -8.10
C ASN A 105 -4.18 11.68 -8.34
N THR A 106 -4.45 12.01 -9.60
CA THR A 106 -5.19 13.21 -9.99
C THR A 106 -6.64 12.83 -10.24
N GLU A 107 -7.56 13.56 -9.60
CA GLU A 107 -8.99 13.50 -9.90
C GLU A 107 -9.37 14.77 -10.67
N LEU A 108 -9.93 14.58 -11.86
CA LEU A 108 -10.65 15.61 -12.58
C LEU A 108 -12.13 15.45 -12.29
N THR A 109 -12.73 16.47 -11.69
CA THR A 109 -14.19 16.59 -11.56
C THR A 109 -14.69 17.61 -12.57
N ILE A 110 -15.55 17.18 -13.48
CA ILE A 110 -16.26 18.04 -14.42
C ILE A 110 -17.70 18.17 -13.91
N THR A 111 -18.13 19.39 -13.66
CA THR A 111 -19.51 19.69 -13.26
C THR A 111 -20.22 20.39 -14.39
N VAL A 112 -21.40 19.89 -14.78
CA VAL A 112 -22.25 20.47 -15.83
C VAL A 112 -23.58 20.88 -15.22
N ASN A 113 -23.91 22.17 -15.30
CA ASN A 113 -25.15 22.75 -14.80
C ASN A 113 -26.02 23.24 -15.96
N THR A 114 -27.32 22.88 -15.97
CA THR A 114 -28.30 23.47 -16.90
C THR A 114 -28.59 24.92 -16.54
N THR A 115 -28.68 25.83 -17.52
CA THR A 115 -29.07 27.23 -17.28
C THR A 115 -30.58 27.50 -17.39
N ASP A 116 -31.38 26.45 -17.66
CA ASP A 116 -32.84 26.54 -17.82
C ASP A 116 -33.62 26.24 -16.52
N LYS A 117 -34.96 26.35 -16.58
CA LYS A 117 -35.94 26.39 -15.46
C LYS A 117 -35.89 25.24 -14.43
N ASP A 118 -35.07 24.21 -14.63
CA ASP A 118 -34.81 23.13 -13.66
C ASP A 118 -33.28 22.84 -13.62
N PRO A 119 -32.54 23.46 -12.68
CA PRO A 119 -31.09 23.31 -12.59
C PRO A 119 -30.74 21.89 -12.13
N LYS A 120 -30.12 21.11 -13.03
CA LYS A 120 -29.57 19.79 -12.73
C LYS A 120 -28.05 19.89 -12.74
N GLU A 121 -27.45 19.60 -11.58
CA GLU A 121 -26.01 19.43 -11.45
C GLU A 121 -25.63 18.00 -11.86
N ARG A 122 -24.72 17.88 -12.81
CA ARG A 122 -24.14 16.60 -13.24
C ARG A 122 -22.66 16.57 -12.94
N VAL A 123 -22.18 15.47 -12.35
CA VAL A 123 -20.79 15.35 -11.87
C VAL A 123 -20.09 14.17 -12.52
N TYR A 124 -19.08 14.45 -13.33
CA TYR A 124 -18.24 13.44 -13.98
C TYR A 124 -16.85 13.43 -13.35
N LYS A 125 -16.40 12.25 -12.89
CA LYS A 125 -15.10 12.06 -12.24
C LYS A 125 -14.19 11.18 -13.08
N ILE A 126 -13.02 11.70 -13.44
CA ILE A 126 -11.98 10.95 -14.15
C ILE A 126 -10.74 10.92 -13.25
N LYS A 127 -10.31 9.72 -12.89
CA LYS A 127 -9.22 9.50 -11.92
C LYS A 127 -8.02 8.85 -12.61
N THR A 128 -6.80 9.23 -12.27
CA THR A 128 -5.64 8.36 -12.55
C THR A 128 -5.49 7.29 -11.48
N GLN A 129 -5.25 6.05 -11.90
CA GLN A 129 -5.08 4.94 -10.96
C GLN A 129 -3.85 5.17 -10.06
N THR A 130 -4.00 4.83 -8.78
CA THR A 130 -2.86 4.69 -7.87
C THR A 130 -2.43 3.24 -7.83
N ASP A 131 -1.14 3.01 -8.01
CA ASP A 131 -0.54 1.67 -7.86
C ASP A 131 -0.03 1.41 -6.46
N TRP A 132 -0.15 2.43 -5.60
CA TRP A 132 0.01 2.29 -4.17
C TRP A 132 -1.17 1.51 -3.63
N ARG A 133 -0.88 0.29 -3.16
CA ARG A 133 -1.91 -0.55 -2.54
C ARG A 133 -1.33 -1.28 -1.35
N TRP A 134 -2.22 -1.57 -0.41
CA TRP A 134 -1.96 -2.51 0.65
C TRP A 134 -1.94 -3.93 0.10
N THR A 135 -0.92 -4.68 0.47
CA THR A 135 -0.86 -6.13 0.24
C THR A 135 -0.49 -6.84 1.53
N THR A 136 -1.07 -8.02 1.73
CA THR A 136 -0.69 -8.90 2.83
C THR A 136 0.29 -9.94 2.32
N THR A 137 1.41 -10.09 3.02
CA THR A 137 2.44 -11.08 2.72
C THR A 137 2.76 -11.91 3.94
N PHE A 138 3.33 -13.09 3.70
CA PHE A 138 3.80 -13.97 4.75
C PHE A 138 5.28 -14.27 4.54
N GLY A 139 6.04 -14.33 5.63
CA GLY A 139 7.47 -14.48 5.55
C GLY A 139 8.13 -14.65 6.91
N ALA A 140 9.39 -14.25 6.99
CA ALA A 140 10.18 -14.31 8.21
C ALA A 140 11.01 -13.05 8.39
N ASN A 141 11.16 -12.64 9.65
CA ASN A 141 12.04 -11.56 10.09
C ASN A 141 13.20 -12.12 10.90
N ALA A 142 14.40 -11.68 10.57
CA ALA A 142 15.60 -11.84 11.36
C ALA A 142 15.80 -10.59 12.21
N ILE A 143 15.60 -10.71 13.53
CA ILE A 143 15.80 -9.65 14.51
C ILE A 143 17.19 -9.77 15.08
N PHE A 144 17.97 -8.70 15.09
CA PHE A 144 19.33 -8.70 15.63
C PHE A 144 19.37 -8.06 17.01
N TYR A 145 19.85 -8.80 18.00
CA TYR A 145 19.86 -8.31 19.38
C TYR A 145 20.99 -7.30 19.60
N THR A 146 20.62 -6.09 19.99
CA THR A 146 21.56 -5.00 20.29
C THR A 146 22.14 -5.10 21.69
N ASN A 147 21.35 -5.56 22.66
CA ASN A 147 21.78 -5.89 24.01
C ASN A 147 21.50 -7.37 24.27
N ARG A 148 22.50 -8.09 24.78
CA ARG A 148 22.47 -9.55 24.97
C ARG A 148 22.84 -9.93 26.40
N ASN A 149 22.94 -8.96 27.29
CA ASN A 149 23.41 -9.19 28.64
C ASN A 149 22.35 -9.95 29.42
N LYS A 150 22.80 -10.88 30.28
CA LYS A 150 21.97 -11.66 31.19
C LYS A 150 22.72 -11.84 32.50
N PHE A 151 21.99 -12.02 33.58
CA PHE A 151 22.57 -12.43 34.84
C PHE A 151 22.47 -13.94 35.00
N ILE A 152 23.52 -14.53 35.56
CA ILE A 152 23.56 -15.93 36.00
C ILE A 152 24.04 -15.99 37.44
N SER A 153 23.65 -17.05 38.14
CA SER A 153 24.27 -17.41 39.42
C SER A 153 25.57 -18.18 39.16
N GLN A 154 26.67 -17.72 39.76
CA GLN A 154 27.96 -18.41 39.74
C GLN A 154 28.45 -18.62 41.17
N THR A 155 28.87 -19.84 41.49
CA THR A 155 29.46 -20.16 42.79
C THR A 155 30.92 -19.72 42.82
N ASP A 156 31.27 -18.85 43.75
CA ASP A 156 32.65 -18.42 44.04
C ASP A 156 32.92 -18.57 45.55
N SER A 157 33.90 -19.39 45.90
CA SER A 157 34.34 -19.60 47.29
C SER A 157 33.21 -20.05 48.25
N GLY A 158 32.25 -20.83 47.75
CA GLY A 158 31.12 -21.34 48.53
C GLY A 158 29.91 -20.41 48.61
N LEU A 159 30.01 -19.19 48.07
CA LEU A 159 28.91 -18.22 47.99
C LEU A 159 28.41 -18.12 46.55
N GLN A 160 27.08 -18.08 46.37
CA GLN A 160 26.49 -17.77 45.07
C GLN A 160 26.54 -16.27 44.82
N LYS A 161 27.09 -15.87 43.67
CA LYS A 161 27.19 -14.47 43.25
C LYS A 161 26.52 -14.27 41.90
N VAL A 162 25.98 -13.08 41.71
CA VAL A 162 25.45 -12.64 40.42
C VAL A 162 26.61 -12.30 39.49
N THR A 163 26.67 -12.97 38.34
CA THR A 163 27.63 -12.69 37.27
C THR A 163 26.87 -12.27 36.01
N GLU A 164 27.37 -11.24 35.33
CA GLU A 164 26.88 -10.86 34.01
C GLU A 164 27.56 -11.67 32.92
N VAL A 165 26.74 -12.25 32.04
CA VAL A 165 27.19 -12.97 30.85
C VAL A 165 26.47 -12.45 29.61
N GLN A 166 27.14 -12.55 28.47
CA GLN A 166 26.54 -12.19 27.19
C GLN A 166 25.93 -13.43 26.53
N SER A 167 24.67 -13.35 26.13
CA SER A 167 24.01 -14.43 25.40
C SER A 167 24.65 -14.63 24.02
N ASN A 168 24.85 -15.90 23.67
CA ASN A 168 25.30 -16.31 22.34
C ASN A 168 24.20 -16.11 21.26
N LYS A 169 22.94 -15.89 21.65
CA LYS A 169 21.85 -15.61 20.71
C LYS A 169 22.01 -14.18 20.18
N THR A 170 22.51 -14.05 18.96
CA THR A 170 22.69 -12.77 18.25
C THR A 170 21.48 -12.39 17.42
N MET A 171 20.68 -13.39 17.03
CA MET A 171 19.58 -13.24 16.11
C MET A 171 18.42 -14.16 16.46
N GLU A 172 17.21 -13.72 16.16
CA GLU A 172 16.00 -14.51 16.24
C GLU A 172 15.23 -14.46 14.92
N LEU A 173 14.77 -15.62 14.46
CA LEU A 173 13.92 -15.73 13.28
C LEU A 173 12.46 -15.82 13.72
N MET A 174 11.61 -14.90 13.24
CA MET A 174 10.19 -14.87 13.55
C MET A 174 9.35 -14.98 12.28
N PRO A 175 8.50 -16.02 12.15
CA PRO A 175 7.43 -16.04 11.16
C PRO A 175 6.54 -14.81 11.33
N THR A 176 6.25 -14.13 10.22
CA THR A 176 5.63 -12.81 10.26
C THR A 176 4.58 -12.67 9.15
N VAL A 177 3.43 -12.10 9.51
CA VAL A 177 2.47 -11.53 8.56
C VAL A 177 2.80 -10.05 8.39
N MET A 178 2.97 -9.60 7.16
CA MET A 178 3.33 -8.23 6.83
C MET A 178 2.25 -7.56 5.98
N PHE A 179 2.01 -6.29 6.26
CA PHE A 179 1.15 -5.39 5.54
C PHE A 179 2.01 -4.35 4.85
N ASN A 180 2.06 -4.40 3.52
CA ASN A 180 2.97 -3.61 2.72
C ASN A 180 2.15 -2.58 1.94
N PHE A 181 2.50 -1.31 2.06
CA PHE A 181 1.96 -0.23 1.24
C PHE A 181 3.02 0.17 0.23
N MET A 182 2.86 -0.26 -1.03
CA MET A 182 3.91 -0.15 -2.05
C MET A 182 3.36 0.27 -3.41
N ASP A 183 4.20 0.93 -4.21
CA ASP A 183 3.98 1.26 -5.63
C ASP A 183 4.29 0.04 -6.53
N TYR A 184 3.27 -0.67 -7.03
CA TYR A 184 3.43 -1.94 -7.75
C TYR A 184 3.62 -1.84 -9.28
N GLN A 185 4.06 -0.70 -9.82
CA GLN A 185 4.17 -0.48 -11.28
C GLN A 185 5.32 -1.20 -11.98
N ASP A 186 6.45 -1.37 -11.31
CA ASP A 186 7.72 -1.74 -11.94
C ASP A 186 8.22 -3.13 -11.47
N THR A 187 9.29 -3.63 -12.09
CA THR A 187 10.01 -4.83 -11.62
C THR A 187 10.52 -4.65 -10.18
N ILE A 188 10.80 -3.40 -9.80
CA ILE A 188 11.21 -2.99 -8.47
C ILE A 188 10.14 -2.05 -7.91
N SER A 189 9.56 -2.43 -6.78
CA SER A 189 8.61 -1.62 -6.02
C SER A 189 9.27 -1.11 -4.75
N TYR A 190 8.85 0.05 -4.27
CA TYR A 190 9.27 0.57 -2.98
C TYR A 190 8.03 0.92 -2.16
N GLY A 191 8.19 0.95 -0.85
CA GLY A 191 7.10 1.27 0.04
C GLY A 191 7.46 1.13 1.50
N PHE A 192 6.43 1.02 2.30
CA PHE A 192 6.52 0.88 3.75
C PHE A 192 5.80 -0.38 4.20
N THR A 193 6.31 -1.02 5.25
CA THR A 193 5.76 -2.25 5.80
C THR A 193 5.57 -2.13 7.30
N GLY A 194 4.41 -2.60 7.76
CA GLY A 194 4.16 -2.96 9.16
C GLY A 194 3.91 -4.46 9.25
N GLY A 195 4.33 -5.13 10.32
CA GLY A 195 4.15 -6.57 10.44
C GLY A 195 3.99 -7.06 11.87
N LEU A 196 3.42 -8.26 11.99
CA LEU A 196 3.23 -8.98 13.25
C LEU A 196 3.98 -10.30 13.19
N GLY A 197 4.96 -10.46 14.07
CA GLY A 197 5.67 -11.70 14.30
C GLY A 197 4.98 -12.52 15.35
N ILE A 198 4.87 -13.82 15.12
CA ILE A 198 4.26 -14.74 16.07
C ILE A 198 5.27 -15.85 16.36
N ASN A 199 5.68 -15.95 17.61
CA ASN A 199 6.21 -17.16 18.20
C ASN A 199 5.17 -17.66 19.20
N PHE A 200 5.06 -18.97 19.47
CA PHE A 200 3.98 -19.58 20.25
C PHE A 200 3.76 -18.95 21.64
N GLU A 201 4.74 -18.19 22.15
CA GLU A 201 4.72 -17.54 23.46
C GLU A 201 4.72 -16.00 23.38
N GLU A 202 5.00 -15.41 22.21
CA GLU A 202 5.33 -13.98 22.09
C GLU A 202 4.88 -13.35 20.77
N ILE A 203 4.32 -12.14 20.87
CA ILE A 203 4.00 -11.28 19.72
C ILE A 203 5.11 -10.25 19.55
N ALA A 204 5.57 -10.07 18.31
CA ALA A 204 6.46 -9.00 17.91
C ALA A 204 5.78 -8.06 16.91
N VAL A 205 6.15 -6.79 16.93
CA VAL A 205 5.68 -5.78 15.98
C VAL A 205 6.85 -5.25 15.20
N PHE A 206 6.71 -5.14 13.87
CA PHE A 206 7.75 -4.70 12.97
C PHE A 206 7.30 -3.52 12.14
N VAL A 207 8.23 -2.62 11.85
CA VAL A 207 7.98 -1.49 10.97
C VAL A 207 9.23 -1.06 10.23
N GLY A 208 9.11 -0.76 8.93
CA GLY A 208 10.24 -0.29 8.16
C GLY A 208 10.00 -0.12 6.66
N PRO A 209 10.98 0.45 5.92
CA PRO A 209 10.98 0.46 4.47
C PRO A 209 10.98 -0.95 3.86
N SER A 210 10.41 -1.03 2.66
CA SER A 210 10.30 -2.27 1.91
C SER A 210 10.61 -2.09 0.43
N ILE A 211 11.24 -3.09 -0.17
CA ILE A 211 11.55 -3.17 -1.59
C ILE A 211 10.97 -4.47 -2.14
N GLY A 212 10.14 -4.36 -3.17
CA GLY A 212 9.49 -5.48 -3.85
C GLY A 212 10.25 -5.83 -5.12
N ILE A 213 10.48 -7.10 -5.38
CA ILE A 213 11.20 -7.60 -6.54
C ILE A 213 10.30 -8.58 -7.30
N GLY A 214 10.11 -8.34 -8.60
CA GLY A 214 9.32 -9.21 -9.47
C GLY A 214 7.85 -9.33 -9.03
N GLN A 215 7.35 -8.32 -8.31
CA GLN A 215 6.00 -8.24 -7.74
C GLN A 215 5.59 -9.35 -6.76
N ASN A 216 6.48 -10.28 -6.37
CA ASN A 216 6.15 -11.44 -5.53
C ASN A 216 7.02 -11.55 -4.28
N ILE A 217 8.27 -11.07 -4.33
CA ILE A 217 9.22 -11.09 -3.21
C ILE A 217 9.31 -9.69 -2.63
N ILE A 218 9.24 -9.57 -1.31
CA ILE A 218 9.40 -8.29 -0.61
C ILE A 218 10.51 -8.43 0.41
N LEU A 219 11.52 -7.56 0.28
CA LEU A 219 12.59 -7.38 1.25
C LEU A 219 12.22 -6.20 2.15
N THR A 220 12.43 -6.36 3.45
CA THR A 220 12.11 -5.34 4.45
C THR A 220 13.30 -5.17 5.38
N ALA A 221 13.48 -3.96 5.90
CA ALA A 221 14.45 -3.68 6.94
C ALA A 221 13.88 -2.57 7.83
N GLY A 222 14.17 -2.60 9.13
CA GLY A 222 13.62 -1.59 10.03
C GLY A 222 13.84 -1.94 11.48
N VAL A 223 12.87 -1.57 12.32
CA VAL A 223 12.89 -1.84 13.76
C VAL A 223 11.74 -2.75 14.15
N GLY A 224 12.03 -3.69 15.05
CA GLY A 224 11.10 -4.62 15.64
C GLY A 224 11.05 -4.44 17.15
N VAL A 225 9.85 -4.48 17.72
CA VAL A 225 9.62 -4.55 19.15
C VAL A 225 9.22 -5.98 19.48
N HIS A 226 10.02 -6.65 20.30
CA HIS A 226 9.74 -8.00 20.75
C HIS A 226 10.23 -8.20 22.18
N LYS A 227 9.74 -9.25 22.83
CA LYS A 227 10.06 -9.56 24.22
C LYS A 227 11.46 -10.20 24.28
N GLN A 228 12.24 -9.78 25.26
CA GLN A 228 13.61 -10.23 25.49
C GLN A 228 13.84 -10.46 26.98
N THR A 229 14.60 -11.50 27.31
CA THR A 229 15.12 -11.74 28.66
C THR A 229 16.31 -10.82 28.92
N ILE A 230 16.20 -9.96 29.93
CA ILE A 230 17.23 -9.00 30.34
C ILE A 230 17.59 -9.17 31.81
N PRO A 231 18.72 -8.62 32.29
CA PRO A 231 19.07 -8.65 33.70
C PRO A 231 18.03 -7.89 34.53
N ASN A 232 17.60 -8.48 35.64
CA ASN A 232 16.65 -7.87 36.54
C ASN A 232 17.33 -6.75 37.33
N SER A 233 16.76 -5.55 37.28
CA SER A 233 17.28 -4.34 37.93
C SER A 233 17.39 -4.43 39.47
N ASN A 234 16.74 -5.41 40.10
CA ASN A 234 16.83 -5.66 41.54
C ASN A 234 18.14 -6.33 41.97
N TYR A 235 18.96 -6.78 41.02
CA TYR A 235 20.23 -7.45 41.28
C TYR A 235 21.41 -6.66 40.71
N SER A 236 22.57 -6.79 41.34
CA SER A 236 23.82 -6.16 40.89
C SER A 236 24.92 -7.20 40.72
N VAL A 237 25.82 -6.98 39.76
CA VAL A 237 26.98 -7.86 39.55
C VAL A 237 27.84 -7.91 40.81
N GLY A 238 28.24 -9.12 41.21
CA GLY A 238 29.00 -9.38 42.43
C GLY A 238 28.17 -9.50 43.71
N GLN A 239 26.86 -9.22 43.66
CA GLN A 239 25.97 -9.40 44.80
C GLN A 239 25.90 -10.87 45.20
N THR A 240 26.05 -11.15 46.50
CA THR A 240 25.78 -12.48 47.06
C THR A 240 24.28 -12.72 47.14
N ILE A 241 23.84 -13.87 46.65
CA ILE A 241 22.44 -14.27 46.60
C ILE A 241 22.24 -15.58 47.35
N ASP A 242 21.02 -15.76 47.86
CA ASP A 242 20.60 -17.01 48.50
C ASP A 242 20.43 -18.13 47.46
N SER A 243 20.60 -19.38 47.88
CA SER A 243 20.49 -20.55 47.00
C SER A 243 19.07 -20.78 46.44
N SER A 244 18.06 -20.14 47.02
CA SER A 244 16.69 -20.12 46.50
C SER A 244 16.51 -19.19 45.29
N VAL A 245 17.44 -18.28 45.01
CA VAL A 245 17.38 -17.36 43.86
C VAL A 245 17.76 -18.12 42.60
N THR A 246 16.80 -18.27 41.69
CA THR A 246 17.00 -18.96 40.42
C THR A 246 17.39 -17.98 39.30
N ASN A 247 17.88 -18.50 38.17
CA ASN A 247 18.17 -17.67 36.99
C ASN A 247 16.94 -16.91 36.48
N ASP A 248 15.73 -17.43 36.71
CA ASP A 248 14.48 -16.76 36.34
C ASP A 248 14.16 -15.57 37.25
N ASN A 249 14.73 -15.52 38.46
CA ASN A 249 14.64 -14.34 39.33
C ASN A 249 15.67 -13.28 38.93
N LEU A 250 16.85 -13.71 38.50
CA LEU A 250 17.95 -12.83 38.08
C LEU A 250 17.69 -12.11 36.77
N ASN A 251 16.72 -12.57 35.98
CA ASN A 251 16.38 -11.98 34.70
C ASN A 251 14.87 -11.70 34.63
N GLU A 252 14.49 -10.68 33.89
CA GLU A 252 13.09 -10.35 33.64
C GLU A 252 12.83 -10.27 32.14
N SER A 253 11.55 -10.39 31.76
CA SER A 253 11.15 -10.24 30.37
C SER A 253 10.67 -8.83 30.08
N GLN A 254 11.28 -8.15 29.12
CA GLN A 254 10.90 -6.80 28.71
C GLN A 254 10.83 -6.67 27.19
N TYR A 255 9.94 -5.82 26.68
CA TYR A 255 9.92 -5.45 25.27
C TYR A 255 11.11 -4.53 24.93
N ARG A 256 11.84 -4.88 23.88
CA ARG A 256 13.01 -4.13 23.40
C ARG A 256 12.90 -3.86 21.91
N VAL A 257 13.41 -2.70 21.51
CA VAL A 257 13.54 -2.28 20.12
C VAL A 257 14.84 -2.84 19.57
N ASN A 258 14.78 -3.56 18.46
CA ASN A 258 15.94 -4.13 17.79
C ASN A 258 15.83 -3.96 16.28
N PRO A 259 16.95 -3.79 15.55
CA PRO A 259 16.92 -3.79 14.10
C PRO A 259 16.53 -5.17 13.57
N PHE A 260 15.84 -5.19 12.43
CA PHE A 260 15.51 -6.43 11.73
C PHE A 260 15.72 -6.29 10.23
N ILE A 261 15.91 -7.44 9.58
CA ILE A 261 15.72 -7.61 8.14
C ILE A 261 14.69 -8.71 7.91
N GLY A 262 13.92 -8.61 6.84
CA GLY A 262 12.83 -9.53 6.56
C GLY A 262 12.70 -9.86 5.09
N ILE A 263 12.19 -11.06 4.83
CA ILE A 263 11.76 -11.49 3.51
C ILE A 263 10.32 -12.00 3.61
N SER A 264 9.47 -11.57 2.70
CA SER A 264 8.10 -12.05 2.61
C SER A 264 7.63 -12.25 1.17
N PHE A 265 6.60 -13.08 1.03
CA PHE A 265 6.01 -13.44 -0.25
C PHE A 265 4.54 -13.05 -0.28
N ARG A 266 4.12 -12.53 -1.43
CA ARG A 266 2.72 -12.25 -1.69
C ARG A 266 1.89 -13.53 -1.77
N LEU A 267 0.79 -13.56 -1.01
CA LEU A 267 -0.13 -14.69 -0.99
C LEU A 267 -1.21 -14.59 -2.08
N ASP A 268 -1.43 -13.40 -2.64
CA ASP A 268 -2.44 -13.12 -3.66
C ASP A 268 -1.97 -13.45 -5.11
N LYS A 269 -0.67 -13.71 -5.29
CA LYS A 269 -0.09 -14.12 -6.59
C LYS A 269 0.74 -15.39 -6.40
N ASN A 270 0.48 -16.41 -7.22
CA ASN A 270 1.28 -17.64 -7.21
C ASN A 270 2.68 -17.35 -7.77
N PRO A 271 3.76 -17.47 -6.97
CA PRO A 271 5.12 -17.15 -7.40
C PRO A 271 5.71 -18.17 -8.39
N PHE A 272 5.04 -19.32 -8.60
CA PHE A 272 5.45 -20.41 -9.48
C PHE A 272 4.62 -20.50 -10.77
N LYS A 273 3.64 -19.61 -10.97
CA LYS A 273 2.92 -19.52 -12.24
C LYS A 273 3.66 -18.58 -13.18
N LYS A 274 4.26 -19.16 -14.23
CA LYS A 274 4.66 -18.43 -15.45
C LYS A 274 3.42 -17.90 -16.18
#